data_AF-A0A967W211-F1
#
_entry.id   AF-A0A967W211-F1
#
_cell.length_a   1.000
_cell.length_b   1.000
_cell.length_c   1.000
_cell.angle_alpha   90.00
_cell.angle_beta   90.00
_cell.angle_gamma   90.00
#
_symmetry.space_group_name_H-M   'P 1'
#
loop_
_entity.id
_entity.type
_entity.pdbx_description
1 polymer ?
#
loop_
_entity_poly.entity_id
_entity_poly.type
_entity_poly.pdbx_seq_one_letter_code
_entity_poly.pdbx_strand_id
1 'polypeptide(L)'
;MTNWQRTFAFISGSLVFGLLFILISNSFIQYVAHEGTTGYLFLFGFGLIFLNLNFGISRRFAIKALNPEGVAYTMALLTMLPTIFWVYTKDVGLQELQLVFVLTVIFSALLGTYYGLRRGAIKRQRYIQRLREAKQDIPDSLKRPHDDLSKN
;
A
#
# COMPACT_ATOMS: atom_id res chain seq x y z
N MET A 1 -16.25 17.82 2.10
CA MET A 1 -14.86 18.18 1.70
C MET A 1 -14.17 16.93 1.17
N THR A 2 -13.80 16.95 -0.10
CA THR A 2 -13.29 15.82 -0.88
C THR A 2 -12.06 15.20 -0.22
N ASN A 3 -11.92 13.87 -0.31
CA ASN A 3 -10.81 13.07 0.25
C ASN A 3 -9.41 13.44 -0.28
N TRP A 4 -9.26 14.58 -0.96
CA TRP A 4 -8.07 15.02 -1.67
C TRP A 4 -6.83 15.11 -0.79
N GLN A 5 -6.95 15.69 0.42
CA GLN A 5 -5.82 15.78 1.36
C GLN A 5 -5.27 14.40 1.75
N ARG A 6 -6.16 13.40 1.91
CA ARG A 6 -5.77 12.02 2.22
C ARG A 6 -5.10 11.39 1.01
N THR A 7 -5.72 11.49 -0.17
CA THR A 7 -5.15 11.00 -1.42
C THR A 7 -3.76 11.57 -1.66
N PHE A 8 -3.59 12.89 -1.50
CA PHE A 8 -2.31 13.57 -1.64
C PHE A 8 -1.26 13.02 -0.68
N ALA A 9 -1.57 12.91 0.62
CA ALA A 9 -0.64 12.39 1.63
C ALA A 9 -0.20 10.94 1.35
N PHE A 10 -1.12 10.11 0.84
CA PHE A 10 -0.82 8.73 0.48
C PHE A 10 0.02 8.62 -0.80
N ILE A 11 -0.25 9.46 -1.80
CA ILE A 11 0.53 9.54 -3.04
C ILE A 11 1.96 10.01 -2.75
N SER A 12 2.12 11.13 -2.04
CA SER A 12 3.43 11.66 -1.70
C SER A 12 4.21 10.71 -0.80
N GLY A 13 3.54 10.10 0.19
CA GLY A 13 4.15 9.07 1.03
C GLY A 13 4.63 7.87 0.22
N SER A 14 3.85 7.40 -0.76
CA SER A 14 4.24 6.28 -1.62
C SER A 14 5.50 6.58 -2.44
N LEU A 15 5.62 7.81 -2.96
CA LEU A 15 6.82 8.25 -3.66
C LEU A 15 8.03 8.31 -2.72
N VAL A 16 7.87 8.85 -1.51
CA VAL A 16 8.93 8.90 -0.49
C VAL A 16 9.41 7.49 -0.12
N PHE A 17 8.49 6.54 0.09
CA PHE A 17 8.86 5.15 0.36
C PHE A 17 9.56 4.49 -0.82
N GLY A 18 9.16 4.78 -2.06
CA GLY A 18 9.85 4.29 -3.26
C GLY A 18 11.28 4.82 -3.36
N LEU A 19 11.48 6.11 -3.09
CA LEU A 19 12.81 6.73 -3.06
C LEU A 19 13.69 6.20 -1.92
N LEU A 20 13.12 6.04 -0.72
CA LEU A 20 13.81 5.44 0.41
C LEU A 20 14.25 4.00 0.10
N PHE A 21 13.43 3.26 -0.64
CA PHE A 21 13.76 1.89 -1.02
C PHE A 21 14.98 1.82 -1.94
N ILE A 22 15.21 2.82 -2.81
CA ILE A 22 16.44 2.89 -3.61
C ILE A 22 17.67 2.86 -2.69
N LEU A 23 17.69 3.69 -1.65
CA LEU A 23 18.82 3.80 -0.72
C LEU A 23 19.14 2.47 -0.04
N ILE A 24 18.10 1.74 0.36
CA ILE A 24 18.28 0.41 0.97
C ILE A 24 18.71 -0.60 -0.10
N SER A 25 18.04 -0.63 -1.24
CA SER A 25 18.30 -1.59 -2.32
C SER A 25 19.70 -1.47 -2.88
N ASN A 26 20.27 -0.27 -2.94
CA ASN A 26 21.59 -0.02 -3.50
C ASN A 26 22.70 -0.88 -2.85
N SER A 27 22.60 -1.14 -1.55
CA SER A 27 23.59 -1.95 -0.83
C SER A 27 23.44 -3.46 -1.04
N PHE A 28 22.27 -3.92 -1.49
CA PHE A 28 21.93 -5.35 -1.50
C PHE A 28 21.57 -5.91 -2.88
N ILE A 29 21.29 -5.05 -3.86
CA ILE A 29 20.77 -5.45 -5.18
C ILE A 29 21.76 -6.32 -5.97
N GLN A 30 23.07 -6.07 -5.81
CA GLN A 30 24.14 -6.88 -6.41
C GLN A 30 24.12 -8.36 -5.97
N TYR A 31 23.58 -8.67 -4.79
CA TYR A 31 23.50 -10.06 -4.32
C TYR A 31 22.46 -10.88 -5.08
N VAL A 32 21.56 -10.24 -5.82
CA VAL A 32 20.63 -10.94 -6.73
C VAL A 32 21.40 -11.65 -7.85
N ALA A 33 22.53 -11.11 -8.29
CA ALA A 33 23.39 -11.71 -9.31
C ALA A 33 24.31 -12.82 -8.78
N HIS A 34 24.30 -13.12 -7.48
CA HIS A 34 25.07 -14.25 -6.97
C HIS A 34 24.47 -15.58 -7.44
N GLU A 35 25.35 -16.48 -7.87
CA GLU A 35 24.96 -17.82 -8.27
C GLU A 35 24.41 -18.65 -7.10
N GLY A 36 23.50 -19.56 -7.41
CA GLY A 36 22.92 -20.49 -6.45
C GLY A 36 21.86 -19.86 -5.53
N THR A 37 21.73 -20.42 -4.33
CA THR A 37 20.62 -20.12 -3.40
C THR A 37 20.62 -18.66 -2.93
N THR A 38 21.78 -18.03 -2.83
CA THR A 38 21.92 -16.64 -2.37
C THR A 38 21.17 -15.68 -3.28
N GLY A 39 21.37 -15.75 -4.60
CA GLY A 39 20.67 -14.88 -5.56
C GLY A 39 19.14 -15.00 -5.46
N TYR A 40 18.63 -16.25 -5.38
CA TYR A 40 17.20 -16.50 -5.21
C TYR A 40 16.64 -15.95 -3.89
N LEU A 41 17.38 -16.08 -2.79
CA LEU A 41 16.96 -15.54 -1.50
C LEU A 41 16.85 -14.01 -1.54
N PHE A 42 17.82 -13.33 -2.13
CA PHE A 42 17.77 -11.87 -2.27
C PHE A 42 16.64 -11.45 -3.21
N LEU A 43 16.49 -12.08 -4.37
CA LEU A 43 15.40 -11.80 -5.31
C LEU A 43 14.02 -11.97 -4.65
N PHE A 44 13.83 -13.08 -3.94
CA PHE A 44 12.61 -13.35 -3.20
C PHE A 44 12.41 -12.34 -2.07
N GLY A 45 13.46 -11.98 -1.34
CA GLY A 45 13.44 -10.95 -0.31
C GLY A 45 12.99 -9.59 -0.84
N PHE A 46 13.55 -9.15 -1.97
CA PHE A 46 13.10 -7.94 -2.67
C PHE A 46 11.62 -8.04 -3.06
N GLY A 47 11.20 -9.16 -3.64
CA GLY A 47 9.80 -9.41 -3.96
C GLY A 47 8.89 -9.33 -2.74
N LEU A 48 9.28 -9.91 -1.59
CA LEU A 48 8.51 -9.84 -0.36
C LEU A 48 8.42 -8.41 0.19
N ILE A 49 9.49 -7.62 0.09
CA ILE A 49 9.46 -6.23 0.56
C ILE A 49 8.47 -5.42 -0.26
N PHE A 50 8.55 -5.47 -1.60
CA PHE A 50 7.62 -4.74 -2.47
C PHE A 50 6.17 -5.19 -2.26
N LEU A 51 5.95 -6.49 -2.08
CA LEU A 51 4.63 -7.04 -1.78
C LEU A 51 4.09 -6.49 -0.46
N ASN A 52 4.86 -6.55 0.62
CA ASN A 52 4.42 -6.13 1.95
C ASN A 52 4.22 -4.61 2.03
N LEU A 53 5.11 -3.83 1.42
CA LEU A 53 5.01 -2.38 1.36
C LEU A 53 3.70 -1.97 0.67
N ASN A 54 3.46 -2.49 -0.54
CA ASN A 54 2.27 -2.17 -1.32
C ASN A 54 0.98 -2.72 -0.71
N PHE A 55 1.04 -3.89 -0.09
CA PHE A 55 -0.06 -4.43 0.72
C PHE A 55 -0.41 -3.49 1.87
N GLY A 56 0.58 -3.03 2.63
CA GLY A 56 0.38 -2.16 3.79
C GLY A 56 -0.23 -0.81 3.41
N ILE A 57 0.35 -0.14 2.41
CA ILE A 57 -0.11 1.16 1.91
C ILE A 57 -1.53 1.04 1.36
N SER A 58 -1.77 0.11 0.43
CA SER A 58 -3.07 -0.06 -0.23
C SER A 58 -4.17 -0.46 0.75
N ARG A 59 -3.86 -1.35 1.71
CA ARG A 59 -4.80 -1.72 2.78
C ARG A 59 -5.18 -0.52 3.63
N ARG A 60 -4.19 0.28 4.08
CA ARG A 60 -4.45 1.46 4.91
C ARG A 60 -5.26 2.50 4.15
N PHE A 61 -5.00 2.67 2.86
CA PHE A 61 -5.73 3.59 2.00
C PHE A 61 -7.18 3.12 1.79
N ALA A 62 -7.40 1.85 1.45
CA ALA A 62 -8.74 1.29 1.21
C ALA A 62 -9.67 1.35 2.43
N ILE A 63 -9.12 1.33 3.65
CA ILE A 63 -9.90 1.54 4.88
C ILE A 63 -10.44 2.98 4.97
N LYS A 64 -9.69 3.96 4.46
CA LYS A 64 -9.91 5.39 4.69
C LYS A 64 -10.52 6.14 3.50
N ALA A 65 -10.36 5.66 2.27
CA ALA A 65 -10.76 6.35 1.05
C ALA A 65 -12.06 5.78 0.45
N LEU A 66 -12.85 6.67 -0.16
CA LEU A 66 -13.95 6.32 -1.07
C LEU A 66 -13.35 6.02 -2.44
N ASN A 67 -13.67 4.86 -3.03
CA ASN A 67 -13.16 4.36 -4.33
C ASN A 67 -11.63 4.26 -4.42
N PRO A 68 -11.00 3.33 -3.68
CA PRO A 68 -9.55 3.29 -3.53
C PRO A 68 -8.79 2.69 -4.71
N GLU A 69 -9.44 1.99 -5.65
CA GLU A 69 -8.77 1.10 -6.60
C GLU A 69 -7.77 1.82 -7.53
N GLY A 70 -8.21 2.80 -8.32
CA GLY A 70 -7.32 3.48 -9.28
C GLY A 70 -6.15 4.21 -8.62
N VAL A 71 -6.40 4.86 -7.49
CA VAL A 71 -5.35 5.55 -6.73
C VAL A 71 -4.38 4.55 -6.11
N ALA A 72 -4.84 3.39 -5.63
CA ALA A 72 -3.96 2.39 -5.07
C ALA A 72 -2.96 1.81 -6.09
N TYR A 73 -3.41 1.56 -7.32
CA TYR A 73 -2.48 1.18 -8.38
C TYR A 73 -1.53 2.32 -8.78
N THR A 74 -1.99 3.57 -8.74
CA THR A 74 -1.10 4.74 -8.93
C THR A 74 -0.02 4.80 -7.85
N MET A 75 -0.38 4.57 -6.58
CA MET A 75 0.58 4.47 -5.49
C MET A 75 1.59 3.33 -5.72
N ALA A 76 1.13 2.17 -6.19
CA ALA A 76 2.00 1.05 -6.51
C ALA A 76 3.05 1.42 -7.56
N LEU A 77 2.63 2.07 -8.66
CA LEU A 77 3.53 2.62 -9.67
C LEU A 77 4.57 3.55 -9.03
N LEU A 78 4.15 4.48 -8.17
CA LEU A 78 5.05 5.44 -7.52
C LEU A 78 6.04 4.80 -6.54
N THR A 79 5.69 3.67 -5.92
CA THR A 79 6.63 2.94 -5.06
C THR A 79 7.70 2.18 -5.86
N MET A 80 7.35 1.62 -7.02
CA MET A 80 8.27 0.76 -7.78
C MET A 80 9.05 1.48 -8.89
N LEU A 81 8.46 2.51 -9.51
CA LEU A 81 9.08 3.25 -10.62
C LEU A 81 10.46 3.81 -10.27
N PRO A 82 10.69 4.41 -9.08
CA PRO A 82 12.03 4.89 -8.73
C PRO A 82 13.07 3.76 -8.78
N THR A 83 12.77 2.60 -8.20
CA THR A 83 13.69 1.45 -8.21
C THR A 83 13.91 0.90 -9.62
N ILE A 84 12.85 0.78 -10.43
CA ILE A 84 12.97 0.33 -11.82
C ILE A 84 13.82 1.32 -12.61
N PHE A 85 13.55 2.62 -12.48
CA PHE A 85 14.32 3.67 -13.14
C PHE A 85 15.79 3.63 -12.73
N TRP A 86 16.08 3.44 -11.43
CA TRP A 86 17.44 3.31 -10.92
C TRP A 86 18.18 2.12 -11.54
N VAL A 87 17.53 0.96 -11.59
CA VAL A 87 18.07 -0.27 -12.19
C VAL A 87 18.44 -0.09 -13.67
N TYR A 88 17.70 0.71 -14.43
CA TYR A 88 17.99 0.97 -15.85
C TYR A 88 18.96 2.13 -16.10
N THR A 89 19.22 2.98 -15.12
CA THR A 89 20.06 4.18 -15.29
C THR A 89 21.44 4.05 -14.64
N LYS A 90 21.62 3.08 -13.75
CA LYS A 90 22.88 2.81 -13.07
C LYS A 90 23.28 1.36 -13.22
N ASP A 91 24.58 1.12 -13.29
CA ASP A 91 25.10 -0.22 -13.11
C ASP A 91 24.96 -0.62 -11.64
N VAL A 92 23.95 -1.44 -11.40
CA VAL A 92 23.59 -1.96 -10.07
C VAL A 92 24.09 -3.40 -9.86
N GLY A 93 24.92 -3.91 -10.76
CA GLY A 93 25.48 -5.27 -10.66
C GLY A 93 24.46 -6.39 -10.90
N LEU A 94 23.33 -6.11 -11.58
CA LEU A 94 22.31 -7.12 -11.91
C LEU A 94 22.64 -7.94 -13.17
N GLN A 95 23.54 -7.44 -14.03
CA GLN A 95 23.93 -8.08 -15.30
C GLN A 95 22.70 -8.59 -16.07
N GLU A 96 22.64 -9.87 -16.42
CA GLU A 96 21.54 -10.49 -17.20
C GLU A 96 20.22 -10.64 -16.42
N LEU A 97 20.24 -10.53 -15.09
CA LEU A 97 19.05 -10.71 -14.23
C LEU A 97 18.20 -9.46 -14.10
N GLN A 98 18.57 -8.37 -14.77
CA GLN A 98 17.86 -7.09 -14.72
C GLN A 98 16.37 -7.22 -15.02
N LEU A 99 16.02 -7.93 -16.09
CA LEU A 99 14.63 -8.13 -16.50
C LEU A 99 13.85 -8.94 -15.45
N VAL A 100 14.45 -10.02 -14.95
CA VAL A 100 13.83 -10.91 -13.94
C VAL A 100 13.57 -10.15 -12.64
N PHE A 101 14.52 -9.33 -12.21
CA PHE A 101 14.38 -8.46 -11.04
C PHE A 101 13.21 -7.48 -11.23
N VAL A 102 13.17 -6.75 -12.35
CA VAL A 102 12.11 -5.77 -12.65
C VAL A 102 10.73 -6.43 -12.68
N LEU A 103 10.59 -7.58 -13.35
CA LEU A 103 9.34 -8.32 -13.39
C LEU A 103 8.91 -8.79 -12.01
N THR A 104 9.85 -9.23 -11.17
CA THR A 104 9.57 -9.62 -9.78
C THR A 104 9.05 -8.44 -8.98
N VAL A 105 9.68 -7.27 -9.09
CA VAL A 105 9.24 -6.03 -8.42
C VAL A 105 7.83 -5.64 -8.86
N ILE A 106 7.56 -5.62 -10.16
CA ILE A 106 6.24 -5.29 -10.72
C ILE A 106 5.19 -6.27 -10.21
N PHE A 107 5.45 -7.57 -10.35
CA PHE A 107 4.54 -8.62 -9.93
C PHE A 107 4.21 -8.50 -8.44
N SER A 108 5.24 -8.39 -7.59
CA SER A 108 5.08 -8.25 -6.14
C SER A 108 4.32 -7.00 -5.72
N ALA A 109 4.63 -5.84 -6.32
CA ALA A 109 3.95 -4.58 -6.01
C ALA A 109 2.46 -4.63 -6.37
N LEU A 110 2.12 -5.16 -7.56
CA LEU A 110 0.74 -5.31 -8.00
C LEU A 110 -0.02 -6.34 -7.17
N LEU A 111 0.61 -7.48 -6.85
CA LEU A 111 0.03 -8.53 -6.02
C LEU A 111 -0.25 -8.03 -4.60
N GLY A 112 0.71 -7.32 -4.01
CA GLY A 112 0.56 -6.67 -2.71
C GLY A 112 -0.62 -5.69 -2.70
N THR A 113 -0.70 -4.84 -3.71
CA THR A 113 -1.79 -3.87 -3.90
C THR A 113 -3.15 -4.55 -3.98
N TYR A 114 -3.28 -5.58 -4.83
CA TYR A 114 -4.51 -6.34 -5.01
C TYR A 114 -5.02 -6.96 -3.71
N TYR A 115 -4.16 -7.65 -2.97
CA TYR A 115 -4.56 -8.22 -1.66
C TYR A 115 -4.80 -7.15 -0.61
N GLY A 116 -4.06 -6.04 -0.65
CA GLY A 116 -4.21 -4.90 0.25
C GLY A 116 -5.59 -4.27 0.11
N LEU A 117 -6.02 -4.00 -1.11
CA LEU A 117 -7.34 -3.47 -1.43
C LEU A 117 -8.46 -4.37 -0.89
N ARG A 118 -8.42 -5.68 -1.20
CA ARG A 118 -9.42 -6.65 -0.73
C ARG A 118 -9.51 -6.70 0.79
N ARG A 119 -8.37 -6.83 1.47
CA ARG A 119 -8.33 -6.87 2.95
C ARG A 119 -8.77 -5.55 3.58
N GLY A 120 -8.45 -4.42 2.94
CA GLY A 120 -8.88 -3.09 3.39
C GLY A 120 -10.39 -2.90 3.27
N ALA A 121 -10.98 -3.30 2.14
CA ALA A 121 -12.42 -3.23 1.89
C ALA A 121 -13.22 -4.05 2.92
N ILE A 122 -12.80 -5.30 3.18
CA ILE A 122 -13.44 -6.15 4.21
C ILE A 122 -13.39 -5.47 5.59
N LYS A 123 -12.23 -4.89 5.96
CA LYS A 123 -12.08 -4.22 7.25
C LYS A 123 -12.96 -2.96 7.35
N ARG A 124 -13.09 -2.21 6.26
CA ARG A 124 -13.99 -1.05 6.17
C ARG A 124 -15.45 -1.45 6.32
N GLN A 125 -15.88 -2.51 5.64
CA GLN A 125 -17.25 -3.02 5.74
C GLN A 125 -17.59 -3.43 7.19
N ARG A 126 -16.73 -4.20 7.85
CA ARG A 126 -16.90 -4.57 9.26
C ARG A 126 -16.97 -3.36 10.19
N TYR A 127 -16.17 -2.33 9.94
CA TYR A 127 -16.20 -1.10 10.72
C TYR A 127 -17.54 -0.35 10.55
N ILE A 128 -18.03 -0.22 9.31
CA ILE A 128 -19.32 0.42 9.03
C ILE A 128 -20.48 -0.37 9.65
N GLN A 129 -20.42 -1.71 9.61
CA GLN A 129 -21.43 -2.57 10.21
C GLN A 129 -21.51 -2.35 11.73
N ARG A 130 -20.38 -2.38 12.44
CA ARG A 130 -20.33 -2.11 13.89
C ARG A 130 -20.87 -0.72 14.25
N LEU A 131 -20.61 0.29 13.42
CA LEU A 131 -21.15 1.63 13.63
C LEU A 131 -22.67 1.70 13.43
N ARG A 132 -23.26 0.83 12.60
CA ARG A 132 -24.72 0.75 12.41
C ARG A 132 -25.37 0.06 13.60
N GLU A 133 -24.82 -1.07 14.03
CA GLU A 133 -25.28 -1.83 15.21
C GLU A 133 -25.24 -0.92 16.45
N ALA A 134 -24.11 -0.26 16.71
CA ALA A 134 -23.99 0.67 17.84
C ALA A 134 -24.94 1.88 17.79
N LYS A 135 -25.42 2.29 16.60
CA LYS A 135 -26.44 3.35 16.48
C LYS A 135 -27.86 2.85 16.71
N GLN A 136 -28.12 1.57 16.46
CA GLN A 136 -29.42 0.95 16.74
C GLN A 136 -29.61 0.70 18.24
N ASP A 137 -28.54 0.36 18.96
CA ASP A 137 -28.57 0.08 20.40
C ASP A 137 -28.74 1.33 21.29
N ILE A 138 -28.71 2.54 20.73
CA ILE A 138 -29.00 3.78 21.48
C ILE A 138 -30.52 3.88 21.66
N PRO A 139 -31.04 3.92 22.91
CA PRO A 139 -32.46 4.15 23.18
C PRO A 139 -32.94 5.43 22.49
N ASP A 140 -34.15 5.45 21.93
CA ASP A 140 -34.68 6.62 21.21
C ASP A 140 -34.70 7.90 22.05
N SER A 141 -34.82 7.79 23.38
CA SER A 141 -34.70 8.91 24.32
C SER A 141 -33.33 9.59 24.30
N LEU A 142 -32.25 8.86 24.01
CA LEU A 142 -30.89 9.40 23.93
C LEU A 142 -30.50 9.84 22.50
N LYS A 143 -31.34 9.57 21.49
CA LYS A 143 -31.10 10.03 20.11
C LYS A 143 -31.46 11.51 19.91
N ARG A 144 -32.35 12.07 20.73
CA ARG A 144 -32.79 13.47 20.68
C ARG A 144 -32.84 14.11 22.06
N PRO A 145 -31.70 14.25 22.76
CA PRO A 145 -31.66 14.82 24.11
C PRO A 145 -32.14 16.29 24.16
N HIS A 146 -32.23 16.95 23.01
CA HIS A 146 -32.74 18.32 22.85
C HIS A 146 -34.26 18.41 22.79
N ASP A 147 -34.97 17.33 22.44
CA ASP A 147 -36.45 17.35 22.40
C ASP A 147 -37.02 17.36 23.84
N ASP A 148 -36.33 16.74 24.80
CA ASP A 148 -36.70 16.70 26.22
C ASP A 148 -36.44 18.02 26.97
N LEU A 149 -35.67 18.94 26.40
CA LEU A 149 -35.43 20.28 26.98
C LEU A 149 -36.58 21.26 26.76
N SER A 150 -37.55 20.92 25.90
CA SER A 150 -38.70 21.79 25.58
C SER A 150 -39.93 21.59 26.48
N LYS A 151 -39.87 20.65 27.43
CA LYS A 151 -41.00 20.24 28.28
C LYS A 151 -41.01 20.83 29.70
N ASN A 152 -40.10 21.75 30.02
CA ASN A 152 -40.09 22.47 31.31
C ASN A 152 -40.36 23.96 31.12
#